data_AF-A0A2P8W5A6-F1
#
_entry.id   AF-A0A2P8W5A6-F1
#
_cell.length_a   1.000
_cell.length_b   1.000
_cell.length_c   1.000
_cell.angle_alpha   90.00
_cell.angle_beta   90.00
_cell.angle_gamma   90.00
#
_symmetry.space_group_name_H-M   'P 1'
#
loop_
_entity.id
_entity.type
_entity.pdbx_description
1 polymer ?
#
loop_
_entity_poly.entity_id
_entity_poly.type
_entity_poly.pdbx_seq_one_letter_code
_entity_poly.pdbx_strand_id
1 'polypeptide(L)'
;MGTWVKETDEAFYLMQGNQWISRIQKRPSSGNPKEQVLNVEGMRDWFLRSDAPLAMTVSIGTGAPEPEKLGGSGTTPPPEEVVPPPEEVIPPPTGGGGEPEPPGSGGEPAPEPAKSLTLRVKSSTYFKLQPKLASELTDAEKVLVTNGTTFDIQYYIDVGKNHWQIQLLEPTLGDKTHRTWFVYTPDIDVLTGVQLRVVSDTLFKTEPKISSQLGESQKVFVKNGTQLRLLAFKPAAGDHYEIELADAVVGAEVNTKWYVYSPDTKVDGNRQTLEVTGDTIFKARPVQSSQLSDAEKVLVKKGTVFLVNSYAQPENNHVRVALQGAFLGPQNRTSWYAYVPDIQISGTEIGNNPTDQGPGQPANPADRGVALTFPGFSGTYYSNNPIQPKNRYGVRGNFTWGEALHVNPSTGRYRRPANAGVVYNILKVADAMEEIRKMYGDKPLQINSWYRDPATNAAVGGASMSRHMSGDAVDFVVPGVRCFDVYARLNGWWGNRGGLASSSVFTHIDVRGYRARWSYGY
;
A
#
# COMPACT_ATOMS: atom_id res chain seq x y z
N MET A 1 -37.36 -6.39 -8.96
CA MET A 1 -37.43 -7.28 -7.78
C MET A 1 -36.27 -8.25 -7.88
N GLY A 2 -35.45 -8.40 -6.84
CA GLY A 2 -34.32 -9.32 -6.84
C GLY A 2 -34.75 -10.79 -6.83
N THR A 3 -33.86 -11.69 -7.19
CA THR A 3 -34.10 -13.13 -7.02
C THR A 3 -34.00 -13.51 -5.54
N TRP A 4 -34.54 -14.66 -5.15
CA TRP A 4 -34.43 -15.20 -3.79
C TRP A 4 -34.45 -16.73 -3.83
N VAL A 5 -34.01 -17.40 -2.76
CA VAL A 5 -33.96 -18.88 -2.73
C VAL A 5 -35.12 -19.43 -1.91
N LYS A 6 -35.94 -20.31 -2.49
CA LYS A 6 -36.94 -21.10 -1.76
C LYS A 6 -36.46 -22.53 -1.59
N GLU A 7 -36.51 -23.03 -0.38
CA GLU A 7 -36.28 -24.43 -0.08
C GLU A 7 -37.60 -25.12 0.28
N THR A 8 -37.73 -26.37 -0.18
CA THR A 8 -38.90 -27.25 -0.04
C THR A 8 -38.42 -28.65 0.28
N ASP A 9 -39.33 -29.57 0.61
CA ASP A 9 -38.97 -30.96 0.86
C ASP A 9 -38.28 -31.62 -0.36
N GLU A 10 -38.56 -31.16 -1.58
CA GLU A 10 -38.01 -31.75 -2.82
C GLU A 10 -36.73 -31.06 -3.35
N ALA A 11 -36.63 -29.73 -3.24
CA ALA A 11 -35.59 -28.98 -3.94
C ALA A 11 -35.32 -27.58 -3.36
N PHE A 12 -34.24 -26.99 -3.85
CA PHE A 12 -33.96 -25.56 -3.76
C PHE A 12 -34.28 -24.89 -5.08
N TYR A 13 -34.95 -23.74 -5.03
CA TYR A 13 -35.38 -22.98 -6.19
C TYR A 13 -34.78 -21.57 -6.15
N LEU A 14 -34.25 -21.13 -7.27
CA LEU A 14 -34.03 -19.70 -7.52
C LEU A 14 -35.33 -19.11 -8.03
N MET A 15 -35.92 -18.23 -7.24
CA MET A 15 -37.21 -17.61 -7.46
C MET A 15 -37.06 -16.23 -8.10
N GLN A 16 -37.97 -15.90 -9.01
CA GLN A 16 -38.21 -14.56 -9.53
C GLN A 16 -39.71 -14.27 -9.42
N GLY A 17 -40.10 -13.39 -8.50
CA GLY A 17 -41.51 -13.28 -8.10
C GLY A 17 -42.00 -14.58 -7.45
N ASN A 18 -43.17 -15.07 -7.87
CA ASN A 18 -43.77 -16.32 -7.38
C ASN A 18 -43.41 -17.57 -8.21
N GLN A 19 -42.54 -17.43 -9.22
CA GLN A 19 -42.15 -18.52 -10.11
C GLN A 19 -40.66 -18.81 -9.99
N TRP A 20 -40.26 -20.06 -10.23
CA TRP A 20 -38.84 -20.43 -10.21
C TRP A 20 -38.22 -20.41 -11.60
N ILE A 21 -36.94 -20.03 -11.66
CA ILE A 21 -36.14 -19.92 -12.88
C ILE A 21 -34.98 -20.93 -12.92
N SER A 22 -34.55 -21.44 -11.78
CA SER A 22 -33.58 -22.54 -11.68
C SER A 22 -33.88 -23.40 -10.45
N ARG A 23 -33.57 -24.70 -10.50
CA ARG A 23 -33.77 -25.61 -9.36
C ARG A 23 -32.61 -26.57 -9.15
N ILE A 24 -32.38 -26.97 -7.90
CA ILE A 24 -31.42 -27.99 -7.50
C ILE A 24 -32.15 -29.02 -6.65
N GLN A 25 -32.18 -30.25 -7.14
CA GLN A 25 -32.93 -31.33 -6.53
C GLN A 25 -32.19 -31.93 -5.34
N LYS A 26 -32.94 -32.25 -4.29
CA LYS A 26 -32.46 -33.01 -3.15
C LYS A 26 -32.47 -34.50 -3.47
N ARG A 27 -31.53 -35.24 -2.88
CA ARG A 27 -31.49 -36.71 -2.93
C ARG A 27 -31.24 -37.28 -1.53
N PRO A 28 -31.77 -38.46 -1.19
CA PRO A 28 -31.53 -39.07 0.11
C PRO A 28 -30.03 -39.26 0.40
N SER A 29 -29.63 -39.05 1.66
CA SER A 29 -28.29 -39.39 2.15
C SER A 29 -28.12 -40.91 2.22
N SER A 30 -26.96 -41.42 1.84
CA SER A 30 -26.67 -42.86 1.90
C SER A 30 -26.44 -43.38 3.32
N GLY A 31 -26.16 -42.50 4.29
CA GLY A 31 -25.82 -42.85 5.68
C GLY A 31 -26.91 -42.55 6.71
N ASN A 32 -27.91 -41.73 6.36
CA ASN A 32 -28.99 -41.36 7.27
C ASN A 32 -30.30 -41.16 6.48
N PRO A 33 -31.33 -42.00 6.68
CA PRO A 33 -32.58 -41.92 5.93
C PRO A 33 -33.41 -40.67 6.22
N LYS A 34 -33.04 -39.88 7.26
CA LYS A 34 -33.66 -38.58 7.58
C LYS A 34 -32.92 -37.40 6.96
N GLU A 35 -31.80 -37.62 6.27
CA GLU A 35 -31.00 -36.57 5.64
C GLU A 35 -31.20 -36.53 4.14
N GLN A 36 -31.15 -35.32 3.60
CA GLN A 36 -31.15 -35.04 2.17
C GLN A 36 -29.84 -34.32 1.81
N VAL A 37 -29.27 -34.68 0.67
CA VAL A 37 -28.04 -34.14 0.10
C VAL A 37 -28.40 -33.39 -1.18
N LEU A 38 -27.78 -32.25 -1.45
CA LEU A 38 -27.89 -31.52 -2.70
C LEU A 38 -26.51 -31.19 -3.29
N ASN A 39 -26.44 -31.02 -4.61
CA ASN A 39 -25.25 -30.52 -5.27
C ASN A 39 -25.25 -28.98 -5.26
N VAL A 40 -24.46 -28.40 -4.35
CA VAL A 40 -24.36 -26.94 -4.19
C VAL A 40 -23.54 -26.25 -5.28
N GLU A 41 -22.82 -26.98 -6.13
CA GLU A 41 -22.04 -26.41 -7.23
C GLU A 41 -22.93 -25.62 -8.20
N GLY A 42 -24.15 -26.12 -8.46
CA GLY A 42 -25.13 -25.43 -9.31
C GLY A 42 -25.65 -24.10 -8.74
N MET A 43 -25.41 -23.82 -7.44
CA MET A 43 -25.77 -22.52 -6.84
C MET A 43 -24.73 -21.44 -7.13
N ARG A 44 -23.52 -21.81 -7.55
CA ARG A 44 -22.45 -20.85 -7.85
C ARG A 44 -22.92 -19.81 -8.87
N ASP A 45 -23.61 -20.25 -9.91
CA ASP A 45 -24.12 -19.37 -10.96
C ASP A 45 -25.25 -18.47 -10.44
N TRP A 46 -25.97 -18.84 -9.37
CA TRP A 46 -27.02 -18.00 -8.78
C TRP A 46 -26.43 -16.79 -8.06
N PHE A 47 -25.32 -16.99 -7.35
CA PHE A 47 -24.65 -15.95 -6.56
C PHE A 47 -23.74 -15.03 -7.40
N LEU A 48 -23.44 -15.41 -8.65
CA LEU A 48 -22.70 -14.58 -9.60
C LEU A 48 -23.61 -13.68 -10.45
N ARG A 49 -24.93 -13.82 -10.34
CA ARG A 49 -25.89 -12.96 -11.05
C ARG A 49 -25.85 -11.54 -10.51
N SER A 50 -26.12 -10.56 -11.38
CA SER A 50 -26.26 -9.15 -10.98
C SER A 50 -27.43 -8.91 -10.03
N ASP A 51 -28.43 -9.79 -10.00
CA ASP A 51 -29.60 -9.78 -9.11
C ASP A 51 -29.56 -10.93 -8.08
N ALA A 52 -28.36 -11.35 -7.68
CA ALA A 52 -28.10 -12.49 -6.81
C ALA A 52 -29.04 -12.54 -5.59
N PRO A 53 -29.47 -13.75 -5.16
CA PRO A 53 -30.45 -13.87 -4.12
C PRO A 53 -29.92 -13.40 -2.77
N LEU A 54 -30.62 -12.44 -2.16
CA LEU A 54 -30.24 -11.83 -0.88
C LEU A 54 -30.94 -12.46 0.32
N ALA A 55 -31.93 -13.32 0.08
CA ALA A 55 -32.72 -13.97 1.11
C ALA A 55 -33.02 -15.42 0.73
N MET A 56 -33.17 -16.25 1.75
CA MET A 56 -33.57 -17.65 1.63
C MET A 56 -34.74 -17.93 2.57
N THR A 57 -35.78 -18.59 2.05
CA THR A 57 -36.89 -19.11 2.86
C THR A 57 -36.75 -20.62 2.99
N VAL A 58 -36.72 -21.09 4.24
CA VAL A 58 -36.66 -22.50 4.62
C VAL A 58 -38.01 -22.91 5.19
N SER A 59 -38.56 -24.04 4.74
CA SER A 59 -39.86 -24.54 5.20
C SER A 59 -39.72 -26.01 5.62
N ILE A 60 -40.09 -26.33 6.86
CA ILE A 60 -39.92 -27.69 7.41
C ILE A 60 -41.28 -28.39 7.47
N GLY A 61 -41.43 -29.52 6.75
CA GLY A 61 -42.55 -30.46 6.92
C GLY A 61 -43.92 -29.92 6.52
N THR A 62 -43.97 -29.07 5.50
CA THR A 62 -45.19 -28.31 5.18
C THR A 62 -46.20 -29.07 4.32
N GLY A 63 -45.78 -30.10 3.58
CA GLY A 63 -46.65 -30.83 2.62
C GLY A 63 -47.27 -29.93 1.55
N ALA A 64 -46.76 -28.70 1.38
CA ALA A 64 -47.28 -27.71 0.47
C ALA A 64 -46.85 -28.03 -0.97
N PRO A 65 -47.66 -27.67 -1.99
CA PRO A 65 -47.30 -27.90 -3.38
C PRO A 65 -46.05 -27.11 -3.80
N GLU A 66 -45.26 -27.73 -4.68
CA GLU A 66 -44.04 -27.16 -5.23
C GLU A 66 -44.32 -25.90 -6.08
N PRO A 67 -43.42 -24.89 -6.10
CA PRO A 67 -43.62 -23.67 -6.85
C PRO A 67 -43.68 -23.92 -8.36
N GLU A 68 -44.50 -23.13 -9.05
CA GLU A 68 -44.66 -23.24 -10.51
C GLU A 68 -43.42 -22.74 -11.26
N LYS A 69 -43.09 -23.42 -12.35
CA LYS A 69 -41.98 -23.06 -13.24
C LYS A 69 -42.35 -21.82 -14.05
N LEU A 70 -41.44 -20.86 -14.15
CA LEU A 70 -41.61 -19.71 -15.05
C LEU A 70 -41.80 -20.20 -16.50
N GLY A 71 -42.95 -19.86 -17.10
CA GLY A 71 -43.31 -20.22 -18.47
C GLY A 71 -44.02 -21.59 -18.65
N GLY A 72 -44.44 -22.26 -17.57
CA GLY A 72 -45.30 -23.45 -17.66
C GLY A 72 -46.75 -23.09 -18.01
N SER A 73 -47.39 -23.83 -18.92
CA SER A 73 -48.79 -23.62 -19.31
C SER A 73 -49.75 -24.02 -18.18
N GLY A 74 -50.19 -23.05 -17.39
CA GLY A 74 -51.23 -23.18 -16.36
C GLY A 74 -52.07 -21.90 -16.31
N THR A 75 -53.39 -22.06 -16.22
CA THR A 75 -54.45 -21.10 -16.55
C THR A 75 -54.48 -19.80 -15.73
N THR A 76 -54.64 -18.67 -16.42
CA THR A 76 -54.70 -17.27 -15.92
C THR A 76 -56.07 -16.88 -15.35
N PRO A 77 -56.15 -16.06 -14.27
CA PRO A 77 -57.24 -15.11 -14.07
C PRO A 77 -56.77 -13.64 -14.29
N PRO A 78 -57.67 -12.71 -14.65
CA PRO A 78 -57.34 -11.47 -15.36
C PRO A 78 -56.80 -10.36 -14.43
N PRO A 79 -56.10 -9.34 -14.98
CA PRO A 79 -55.48 -8.26 -14.19
C PRO A 79 -56.47 -7.14 -13.83
N GLU A 80 -56.34 -6.59 -12.62
CA GLU A 80 -56.96 -5.34 -12.19
C GLU A 80 -56.12 -4.12 -12.64
N GLU A 81 -56.82 -3.12 -13.20
CA GLU A 81 -56.29 -1.81 -13.62
C GLU A 81 -55.81 -0.96 -12.42
N VAL A 82 -54.69 -0.25 -12.60
CA VAL A 82 -54.29 0.85 -11.70
C VAL A 82 -54.01 2.11 -12.52
N VAL A 83 -54.73 3.18 -12.18
CA VAL A 83 -54.71 4.53 -12.76
C VAL A 83 -53.55 5.36 -12.15
N PRO A 84 -52.83 6.22 -12.91
CA PRO A 84 -51.76 7.06 -12.37
C PRO A 84 -52.25 8.44 -11.86
N PRO A 85 -51.56 9.08 -10.89
CA PRO A 85 -51.89 10.43 -10.39
C PRO A 85 -51.20 11.57 -11.18
N PRO A 86 -51.65 12.83 -11.05
CA PRO A 86 -51.31 13.93 -11.97
C PRO A 86 -50.08 14.76 -11.58
N GLU A 87 -49.52 15.45 -12.59
CA GLU A 87 -48.34 16.34 -12.57
C GLU A 87 -48.58 17.68 -11.83
N GLU A 88 -47.53 18.17 -11.15
CA GLU A 88 -47.48 19.53 -10.58
C GLU A 88 -46.56 20.47 -11.35
N VAL A 89 -46.98 21.73 -11.39
CA VAL A 89 -46.58 22.82 -12.29
C VAL A 89 -45.45 23.68 -11.67
N ILE A 90 -44.47 24.06 -12.48
CA ILE A 90 -43.35 24.96 -12.12
C ILE A 90 -43.69 26.43 -12.46
N PRO A 91 -43.42 27.43 -11.59
CA PRO A 91 -43.40 28.84 -11.98
C PRO A 91 -41.97 29.43 -12.18
N PRO A 92 -41.81 30.52 -12.96
CA PRO A 92 -40.52 31.05 -13.45
C PRO A 92 -39.89 32.14 -12.54
N PRO A 93 -38.66 32.62 -12.83
CA PRO A 93 -37.83 33.37 -11.88
C PRO A 93 -37.98 34.89 -11.99
N THR A 94 -37.72 35.59 -10.88
CA THR A 94 -37.47 37.05 -10.86
C THR A 94 -36.17 37.33 -10.11
N GLY A 95 -35.25 38.06 -10.74
CA GLY A 95 -34.00 38.53 -10.15
C GLY A 95 -34.13 39.88 -9.44
N GLY A 96 -33.13 40.22 -8.62
CA GLY A 96 -32.94 41.56 -8.07
C GLY A 96 -32.12 41.64 -6.78
N GLY A 97 -30.79 41.72 -6.92
CA GLY A 97 -29.83 42.56 -6.16
C GLY A 97 -29.84 42.64 -4.62
N GLY A 98 -28.69 42.31 -4.03
CA GLY A 98 -28.27 42.77 -2.69
C GLY A 98 -27.12 41.93 -2.11
N GLU A 99 -25.88 42.39 -2.29
CA GLU A 99 -24.68 41.83 -1.61
C GLU A 99 -24.83 41.86 -0.08
N PRO A 100 -24.25 40.87 0.59
CA PRO A 100 -23.13 41.21 1.46
C PRO A 100 -21.92 40.26 1.23
N GLU A 101 -20.71 40.82 1.23
CA GLU A 101 -19.46 40.05 1.27
C GLU A 101 -19.42 39.10 2.49
N PRO A 102 -18.89 37.87 2.30
CA PRO A 102 -18.26 37.14 3.39
C PRO A 102 -16.82 36.69 3.05
N PRO A 103 -16.03 36.35 4.08
CA PRO A 103 -14.59 36.52 4.09
C PRO A 103 -13.82 35.32 3.54
N GLY A 104 -12.65 35.61 2.96
CA GLY A 104 -11.46 34.76 2.88
C GLY A 104 -11.66 33.32 2.39
N SER A 105 -11.45 33.08 1.08
CA SER A 105 -11.09 31.75 0.60
C SER A 105 -9.81 31.33 1.32
N GLY A 106 -9.85 30.33 2.19
CA GLY A 106 -10.09 28.96 1.76
C GLY A 106 -8.71 28.37 1.52
N GLY A 107 -8.01 28.06 2.62
CA GLY A 107 -6.81 27.25 2.54
C GLY A 107 -7.17 25.96 1.81
N GLU A 108 -6.36 25.58 0.82
CA GLU A 108 -6.44 24.27 0.20
C GLU A 108 -6.64 23.21 1.30
N PRO A 109 -7.60 22.28 1.17
CA PRO A 109 -7.67 21.16 2.08
C PRO A 109 -6.30 20.47 2.06
N ALA A 110 -5.76 20.21 3.26
CA ALA A 110 -4.51 19.51 3.42
C ALA A 110 -4.54 18.24 2.53
N PRO A 111 -3.47 17.98 1.74
CA PRO A 111 -3.47 16.87 0.80
C PRO A 111 -3.82 15.57 1.53
N GLU A 112 -4.83 14.86 1.04
CA GLU A 112 -5.28 13.61 1.62
C GLU A 112 -4.12 12.59 1.67
N PRO A 113 -4.03 11.80 2.76
CA PRO A 113 -2.94 10.85 2.93
C PRO A 113 -3.02 9.74 1.89
N ALA A 114 -2.08 9.72 0.95
CA ALA A 114 -2.01 8.69 -0.08
C ALA A 114 -1.37 7.38 0.44
N LYS A 115 -2.21 6.33 0.41
CA LYS A 115 -2.01 4.86 0.52
C LYS A 115 -2.21 4.20 1.91
N SER A 116 -3.05 3.14 1.87
CA SER A 116 -3.77 2.45 2.95
C SER A 116 -3.25 1.04 3.24
N LEU A 117 -3.49 0.52 4.45
CA LEU A 117 -3.51 -0.93 4.66
C LEU A 117 -4.85 -1.47 4.20
N THR A 118 -4.86 -2.64 3.57
CA THR A 118 -6.11 -3.35 3.30
C THR A 118 -6.39 -4.31 4.44
N LEU A 119 -7.44 -4.07 5.20
CA LEU A 119 -7.99 -5.00 6.17
C LEU A 119 -8.97 -5.94 5.44
N ARG A 120 -8.83 -7.25 5.61
CA ARG A 120 -9.75 -8.27 5.09
C ARG A 120 -10.51 -8.92 6.24
N VAL A 121 -11.82 -9.03 6.11
CA VAL A 121 -12.66 -9.83 6.98
C VAL A 121 -12.57 -11.29 6.53
N LYS A 122 -12.02 -12.19 7.36
CA LYS A 122 -11.86 -13.62 7.05
C LYS A 122 -12.98 -14.50 7.62
N SER A 123 -13.77 -13.95 8.53
CA SER A 123 -15.01 -14.53 9.06
C SER A 123 -16.00 -13.39 9.31
N SER A 124 -17.28 -13.59 8.99
CA SER A 124 -18.29 -12.53 9.13
C SER A 124 -18.34 -12.06 10.59
N THR A 125 -18.25 -10.74 10.81
CA THR A 125 -18.09 -10.16 12.15
C THR A 125 -18.72 -8.78 12.26
N TYR A 126 -18.89 -8.29 13.49
CA TYR A 126 -19.41 -6.94 13.72
C TYR A 126 -18.29 -5.92 13.89
N PHE A 127 -18.35 -4.86 13.09
CA PHE A 127 -17.60 -3.63 13.31
C PHE A 127 -18.45 -2.73 14.20
N LYS A 128 -17.86 -2.17 15.26
CA LYS A 128 -18.60 -1.52 16.34
C LYS A 128 -18.09 -0.12 16.63
N LEU A 129 -18.96 0.79 17.05
CA LEU A 129 -18.55 2.13 17.48
C LEU A 129 -17.91 2.14 18.88
N GLN A 130 -18.13 1.08 19.67
CA GLN A 130 -17.58 0.93 21.02
C GLN A 130 -17.02 -0.50 21.23
N PRO A 131 -16.02 -0.68 22.10
CA PRO A 131 -15.42 -1.98 22.41
C PRO A 131 -16.28 -2.80 23.39
N LYS A 132 -17.59 -2.89 23.14
CA LYS A 132 -18.57 -3.67 23.91
C LYS A 132 -18.96 -4.95 23.17
N LEU A 133 -19.70 -5.86 23.83
CA LEU A 133 -20.28 -7.01 23.14
C LEU A 133 -21.30 -6.53 22.11
N ALA A 134 -21.39 -7.20 20.96
CA ALA A 134 -22.33 -6.82 19.90
C ALA A 134 -23.81 -6.92 20.36
N SER A 135 -24.09 -7.73 21.38
CA SER A 135 -25.39 -7.85 22.05
C SER A 135 -25.74 -6.66 22.93
N GLU A 136 -24.75 -5.86 23.34
CA GLU A 136 -24.91 -4.67 24.19
C GLU A 136 -25.00 -3.38 23.37
N LEU A 137 -24.93 -3.49 22.04
CA LEU A 137 -24.93 -2.38 21.10
C LEU A 137 -26.20 -2.38 20.27
N THR A 138 -26.71 -1.17 20.03
CA THR A 138 -27.82 -0.96 19.10
C THR A 138 -27.38 -1.23 17.66
N ASP A 139 -28.35 -1.40 16.75
CA ASP A 139 -28.06 -1.64 15.33
C ASP A 139 -27.42 -0.44 14.63
N ALA A 140 -27.56 0.78 15.19
CA ALA A 140 -26.84 1.96 14.71
C ALA A 140 -25.36 1.97 15.13
N GLU A 141 -25.01 1.26 16.21
CA GLU A 141 -23.66 1.23 16.78
C GLU A 141 -22.82 0.06 16.26
N LYS A 142 -23.39 -0.81 15.42
CA LYS A 142 -22.70 -1.98 14.87
C LYS A 142 -23.10 -2.22 13.42
N VAL A 143 -22.14 -2.69 12.64
CA VAL A 143 -22.37 -3.07 11.25
C VAL A 143 -21.86 -4.49 11.07
N LEU A 144 -22.73 -5.39 10.62
CA LEU A 144 -22.33 -6.73 10.23
C LEU A 144 -21.54 -6.63 8.93
N VAL A 145 -20.30 -7.11 8.96
CA VAL A 145 -19.45 -7.20 7.77
C VAL A 145 -19.26 -8.65 7.41
N THR A 146 -19.48 -8.97 6.14
CA THR A 146 -19.39 -10.34 5.62
C THR A 146 -17.95 -10.75 5.34
N ASN A 147 -17.68 -12.06 5.47
CA ASN A 147 -16.42 -12.67 5.05
C ASN A 147 -16.05 -12.29 3.60
N GLY A 148 -14.78 -12.01 3.37
CA GLY A 148 -14.20 -11.58 2.11
C GLY A 148 -14.17 -10.07 1.92
N THR A 149 -14.93 -9.30 2.70
CA THR A 149 -14.96 -7.84 2.59
C THR A 149 -13.59 -7.25 2.92
N THR A 150 -13.15 -6.29 2.11
CA THR A 150 -11.90 -5.57 2.33
C THR A 150 -12.16 -4.09 2.58
N PHE A 151 -11.39 -3.49 3.48
CA PHE A 151 -11.39 -2.05 3.73
C PHE A 151 -10.00 -1.48 3.64
N ASP A 152 -9.89 -0.30 3.04
CA ASP A 152 -8.72 0.53 3.17
C ASP A 152 -8.77 1.26 4.52
N ILE A 153 -7.74 1.05 5.33
CA ILE A 153 -7.58 1.69 6.64
C ILE A 153 -6.35 2.59 6.64
N GLN A 154 -6.47 3.70 7.37
CA GLN A 154 -5.39 4.65 7.61
C GLN A 154 -4.45 4.15 8.72
N TYR A 155 -4.98 3.60 9.81
CA TYR A 155 -4.22 2.98 10.89
C TYR A 155 -5.11 2.09 11.77
N TYR A 156 -4.49 1.34 12.69
CA TYR A 156 -5.19 0.59 13.73
C TYR A 156 -4.40 0.61 15.05
N ILE A 157 -5.10 0.49 16.18
CA ILE A 157 -4.54 0.44 17.53
C ILE A 157 -5.04 -0.85 18.19
N ASP A 158 -4.12 -1.62 18.80
CA ASP A 158 -4.54 -2.75 19.62
C ASP A 158 -5.03 -2.24 20.98
N VAL A 159 -6.32 -2.44 21.25
CA VAL A 159 -6.96 -2.02 22.50
C VAL A 159 -7.09 -3.16 23.51
N GLY A 160 -6.49 -4.32 23.21
CA GLY A 160 -6.54 -5.52 24.03
C GLY A 160 -7.83 -6.32 23.88
N LYS A 161 -7.92 -7.46 24.58
CA LYS A 161 -9.07 -8.38 24.55
C LYS A 161 -9.50 -8.76 23.12
N ASN A 162 -8.53 -9.03 22.25
CA ASN A 162 -8.75 -9.40 20.85
C ASN A 162 -9.51 -8.34 20.04
N HIS A 163 -9.36 -7.06 20.38
CA HIS A 163 -9.98 -5.97 19.64
C HIS A 163 -8.95 -4.95 19.19
N TRP A 164 -9.14 -4.47 17.96
CA TRP A 164 -8.46 -3.30 17.46
C TRP A 164 -9.44 -2.15 17.28
N GLN A 165 -8.97 -0.93 17.50
CA GLN A 165 -9.60 0.28 16.98
C GLN A 165 -8.94 0.61 15.64
N ILE A 166 -9.71 0.56 14.55
CA ILE A 166 -9.26 0.92 13.21
C ILE A 166 -9.76 2.31 12.82
N GLN A 167 -9.05 2.96 11.92
CA GLN A 167 -9.47 4.17 11.22
C GLN A 167 -9.58 3.84 9.74
N LEU A 168 -10.78 3.83 9.17
CA LEU A 168 -10.99 3.68 7.73
C LEU A 168 -10.39 4.89 6.98
N LEU A 169 -9.86 4.63 5.78
CA LEU A 169 -9.40 5.68 4.87
C LEU A 169 -10.58 6.61 4.57
N GLU A 170 -11.68 6.04 4.06
CA GLU A 170 -12.93 6.74 3.82
C GLU A 170 -14.06 6.16 4.69
N PRO A 171 -15.05 6.97 5.11
CA PRO A 171 -16.20 6.49 5.88
C PRO A 171 -17.14 5.66 4.98
N THR A 172 -16.71 4.45 4.66
CA THR A 172 -17.37 3.56 3.69
C THR A 172 -18.36 2.60 4.35
N LEU A 173 -18.41 2.59 5.68
CA LEU A 173 -19.14 1.61 6.48
C LEU A 173 -20.33 2.25 7.22
N GLY A 174 -21.43 1.51 7.34
CA GLY A 174 -22.63 1.93 8.07
C GLY A 174 -23.29 3.16 7.45
N ASP A 175 -23.49 4.19 8.27
CA ASP A 175 -24.09 5.48 7.89
C ASP A 175 -23.17 6.35 7.02
N LYS A 176 -21.94 5.89 6.76
CA LYS A 176 -20.92 6.58 5.97
C LYS A 176 -20.50 7.93 6.55
N THR A 177 -20.63 8.12 7.87
CA THR A 177 -20.09 9.29 8.58
C THR A 177 -18.91 8.91 9.48
N HIS A 178 -18.90 7.68 9.99
CA HIS A 178 -17.88 7.21 10.91
C HIS A 178 -16.69 6.56 10.19
N ARG A 179 -15.50 7.03 10.53
CA ARG A 179 -14.24 6.41 10.09
C ARG A 179 -13.60 5.52 11.16
N THR A 180 -13.95 5.69 12.44
CA THR A 180 -13.36 4.92 13.54
C THR A 180 -14.25 3.75 13.92
N TRP A 181 -13.67 2.55 13.97
CA TRP A 181 -14.42 1.32 14.29
C TRP A 181 -13.60 0.39 15.18
N PHE A 182 -14.27 -0.37 16.04
CA PHE A 182 -13.70 -1.48 16.79
C PHE A 182 -14.00 -2.79 16.08
N VAL A 183 -12.95 -3.58 15.86
CA VAL A 183 -13.00 -4.84 15.12
C VAL A 183 -12.43 -5.99 15.94
N TYR A 184 -13.00 -7.17 15.78
CA TYR A 184 -12.56 -8.37 16.47
C TYR A 184 -11.41 -9.02 15.70
N THR A 185 -10.22 -9.03 16.29
CA THR A 185 -8.97 -9.41 15.61
C THR A 185 -8.92 -10.85 15.09
N PRO A 186 -9.55 -11.85 15.73
CA PRO A 186 -9.61 -13.21 15.21
C PRO A 186 -10.42 -13.36 13.91
N ASP A 187 -11.28 -12.40 13.58
CA ASP A 187 -12.13 -12.44 12.37
C ASP A 187 -11.57 -11.62 11.21
N ILE A 188 -10.44 -10.96 11.41
CA ILE A 188 -9.82 -10.09 10.41
C ILE A 188 -8.36 -10.48 10.14
N ASP A 189 -7.87 -10.05 8.99
CA ASP A 189 -6.46 -10.04 8.63
C ASP A 189 -6.09 -8.65 8.13
N VAL A 190 -4.88 -8.20 8.40
CA VAL A 190 -4.27 -7.11 7.62
C VAL A 190 -3.56 -7.74 6.45
N LEU A 191 -3.99 -7.39 5.24
CA LEU A 191 -3.28 -7.76 4.03
C LEU A 191 -2.06 -6.85 3.89
N THR A 192 -0.90 -7.47 4.09
CA THR A 192 0.40 -6.89 3.79
C THR A 192 0.97 -7.60 2.56
N GLY A 193 1.53 -6.82 1.63
CA GLY A 193 2.32 -7.36 0.52
C GLY A 193 3.75 -7.74 0.94
N VAL A 194 4.10 -7.57 2.21
CA VAL A 194 5.43 -7.85 2.77
C VAL A 194 5.47 -9.28 3.28
N GLN A 195 6.48 -10.03 2.83
CA GLN A 195 6.69 -11.42 3.21
C GLN A 195 8.08 -11.60 3.83
N LEU A 196 8.20 -12.50 4.79
CA LEU A 196 9.44 -13.08 5.25
C LEU A 196 9.65 -14.38 4.46
N ARG A 197 10.67 -14.41 3.62
CA ARG A 197 11.19 -15.61 2.97
C ARG A 197 12.34 -16.18 3.78
N VAL A 198 12.24 -17.45 4.16
CA VAL A 198 13.33 -18.22 4.73
C VAL A 198 14.25 -18.67 3.58
N VAL A 199 15.52 -18.28 3.61
CA VAL A 199 16.52 -18.56 2.56
C VAL A 199 17.52 -19.66 2.93
N SER A 200 17.49 -20.10 4.19
CA SER A 200 18.20 -21.25 4.73
C SER A 200 17.38 -21.88 5.85
N ASP A 201 17.45 -23.19 6.04
CA ASP A 201 16.75 -23.89 7.13
C ASP A 201 17.14 -23.23 8.47
N THR A 202 16.14 -22.87 9.27
CA THR A 202 16.38 -22.07 10.48
C THR A 202 15.41 -22.38 11.60
N LEU A 203 15.65 -21.78 12.76
CA LEU A 203 14.79 -21.87 13.95
C LEU A 203 14.22 -20.49 14.26
N PHE A 204 12.90 -20.41 14.30
CA PHE A 204 12.20 -19.26 14.89
C PHE A 204 12.12 -19.47 16.38
N LYS A 205 12.36 -18.42 17.17
CA LYS A 205 12.57 -18.53 18.62
C LYS A 205 11.67 -17.57 19.38
N THR A 206 11.29 -17.90 20.61
CA THR A 206 10.53 -16.95 21.46
C THR A 206 11.43 -15.91 22.13
N GLU A 207 12.75 -16.11 22.13
CA GLU A 207 13.74 -15.22 22.71
C GLU A 207 14.99 -15.10 21.80
N PRO A 208 15.74 -13.97 21.85
CA PRO A 208 16.95 -13.75 21.05
C PRO A 208 18.17 -14.46 21.68
N LYS A 209 18.03 -15.75 21.98
CA LYS A 209 19.09 -16.59 22.53
C LYS A 209 19.59 -17.58 21.48
N ILE A 210 20.77 -18.14 21.71
CA ILE A 210 21.28 -19.25 20.90
C ILE A 210 20.35 -20.45 21.13
N SER A 211 20.05 -21.20 20.07
CA SER A 211 19.04 -22.29 20.10
C SER A 211 19.35 -23.39 21.12
N SER A 212 20.62 -23.59 21.48
CA SER A 212 21.04 -24.55 22.52
C SER A 212 20.64 -24.14 23.94
N GLN A 213 20.27 -22.88 24.16
CA GLN A 213 19.83 -22.34 25.45
C GLN A 213 18.30 -22.28 25.57
N LEU A 214 17.57 -22.76 24.56
CA LEU A 214 16.11 -22.72 24.51
C LEU A 214 15.53 -24.13 24.52
N GLY A 215 14.45 -24.31 25.29
CA GLY A 215 13.68 -25.56 25.28
C GLY A 215 12.96 -25.78 23.95
N GLU A 216 12.49 -27.00 23.70
CA GLU A 216 11.77 -27.35 22.46
C GLU A 216 10.49 -26.55 22.25
N SER A 217 9.78 -26.16 23.32
CA SER A 217 8.58 -25.31 23.22
C SER A 217 8.87 -23.84 22.87
N GLN A 218 10.15 -23.43 22.92
CA GLN A 218 10.58 -22.05 22.68
C GLN A 218 11.17 -21.84 21.28
N LYS A 219 11.18 -22.90 20.46
CA LYS A 219 11.74 -22.85 19.10
C LYS A 219 10.89 -23.67 18.14
N VAL A 220 10.82 -23.21 16.90
CA VAL A 220 10.12 -23.90 15.83
C VAL A 220 11.01 -23.95 14.61
N PHE A 221 11.12 -25.14 14.03
CA PHE A 221 11.87 -25.34 12.79
C PHE A 221 11.08 -24.79 11.60
N VAL A 222 11.75 -23.98 10.78
CA VAL A 222 11.16 -23.42 9.57
C VAL A 222 12.09 -23.70 8.40
N LYS A 223 11.55 -24.35 7.37
CA LYS A 223 12.30 -24.86 6.22
C LYS A 223 12.66 -23.74 5.25
N ASN A 224 13.81 -23.85 4.58
CA ASN A 224 14.19 -23.04 3.43
C ASN A 224 13.07 -23.02 2.37
N GLY A 225 12.81 -21.83 1.82
CA GLY A 225 11.77 -21.56 0.84
C GLY A 225 10.41 -21.20 1.45
N THR A 226 10.24 -21.34 2.76
CA THR A 226 9.00 -20.92 3.44
C THR A 226 8.79 -19.41 3.29
N GLN A 227 7.58 -19.01 2.93
CA GLN A 227 7.17 -17.61 2.81
C GLN A 227 6.02 -17.34 3.78
N LEU A 228 6.17 -16.30 4.61
CA LEU A 228 5.21 -15.93 5.65
C LEU A 228 4.92 -14.44 5.56
N ARG A 229 3.66 -14.03 5.62
CA ARG A 229 3.22 -12.64 5.64
C ARG A 229 3.74 -11.97 6.92
N LEU A 230 4.50 -10.91 6.74
CA LEU A 230 5.20 -10.19 7.80
C LEU A 230 4.42 -8.93 8.18
N LEU A 231 4.00 -8.86 9.45
CA LEU A 231 3.35 -7.69 10.03
C LEU A 231 4.38 -6.66 10.49
N ALA A 232 5.45 -7.09 11.16
CA ALA A 232 6.54 -6.21 11.60
C ALA A 232 7.87 -6.93 11.72
N PHE A 233 8.95 -6.16 11.69
CA PHE A 233 10.25 -6.62 12.17
C PHE A 233 11.07 -5.46 12.76
N LYS A 234 11.97 -5.77 13.69
CA LYS A 234 13.00 -4.85 14.19
C LYS A 234 14.29 -5.62 14.50
N PRO A 235 15.46 -4.98 14.44
CA PRO A 235 16.72 -5.59 14.89
C PRO A 235 16.64 -6.07 16.35
N ALA A 236 17.24 -7.21 16.63
CA ALA A 236 17.40 -7.81 17.95
C ALA A 236 18.85 -8.25 18.17
N ALA A 237 19.21 -8.55 19.41
CA ALA A 237 20.58 -8.93 19.76
C ALA A 237 21.06 -10.20 19.03
N GLY A 238 22.36 -10.26 18.73
CA GLY A 238 23.01 -11.45 18.16
C GLY A 238 22.56 -11.79 16.75
N ASP A 239 22.46 -10.80 15.86
CA ASP A 239 22.06 -10.93 14.45
C ASP A 239 20.65 -11.52 14.25
N HIS A 240 19.73 -11.23 15.16
CA HIS A 240 18.33 -11.61 15.02
C HIS A 240 17.47 -10.42 14.60
N TYR A 241 16.31 -10.72 14.02
CA TYR A 241 15.16 -9.82 14.00
C TYR A 241 14.11 -10.31 15.00
N GLU A 242 13.51 -9.41 15.76
CA GLU A 242 12.19 -9.68 16.35
C GLU A 242 11.16 -9.36 15.28
N ILE A 243 10.33 -10.35 14.91
CA ILE A 243 9.32 -10.26 13.88
C ILE A 243 7.93 -10.51 14.46
N GLU A 244 6.91 -10.03 13.75
CA GLU A 244 5.53 -10.39 13.96
C GLU A 244 4.91 -10.87 12.64
N LEU A 245 4.28 -12.04 12.64
CA LEU A 245 3.72 -12.70 11.46
C LEU A 245 2.20 -12.67 11.46
N ALA A 246 1.61 -12.53 10.27
CA ALA A 246 0.18 -12.72 10.07
C ALA A 246 -0.18 -14.21 9.88
N ASP A 247 0.81 -15.03 9.50
CA ASP A 247 0.64 -16.46 9.31
C ASP A 247 1.03 -17.24 10.57
N ALA A 248 0.25 -18.27 10.87
CA ALA A 248 0.62 -19.26 11.86
C ALA A 248 1.81 -20.09 11.38
N VAL A 249 2.71 -20.44 12.31
CA VAL A 249 3.82 -21.36 12.06
C VAL A 249 3.42 -22.72 12.63
N VAL A 250 3.58 -23.78 11.83
CA VAL A 250 3.23 -25.16 12.23
C VAL A 250 3.98 -25.55 13.51
N GLY A 251 3.25 -26.04 14.51
CA GLY A 251 3.81 -26.40 15.82
C GLY A 251 3.85 -25.26 16.83
N ALA A 252 3.41 -24.06 16.46
CA ALA A 252 3.19 -22.94 17.37
C ALA A 252 2.12 -21.97 16.82
N GLU A 253 0.92 -22.49 16.54
CA GLU A 253 -0.12 -21.76 15.81
C GLU A 253 -0.66 -20.54 16.57
N VAL A 254 -0.39 -20.41 17.87
CA VAL A 254 -0.86 -19.32 18.74
C VAL A 254 0.12 -18.14 18.83
N ASN A 255 1.36 -18.28 18.36
CA ASN A 255 2.40 -17.27 18.51
C ASN A 255 2.57 -16.47 17.21
N THR A 256 2.35 -15.15 17.29
CA THR A 256 2.62 -14.24 16.16
C THR A 256 4.01 -13.64 16.20
N LYS A 257 4.66 -13.58 17.38
CA LYS A 257 5.97 -12.94 17.58
C LYS A 257 7.11 -13.94 17.68
N TRP A 258 8.20 -13.66 16.97
CA TRP A 258 9.36 -14.56 16.86
C TRP A 258 10.66 -13.79 16.79
N TYR A 259 11.76 -14.41 17.21
CA TYR A 259 13.11 -14.00 16.93
C TYR A 259 13.68 -14.91 15.85
N VAL A 260 14.11 -14.33 14.74
CA VAL A 260 14.62 -15.05 13.56
C VAL A 260 16.04 -14.64 13.26
N TYR A 261 16.86 -15.59 12.81
CA TYR A 261 18.24 -15.31 12.46
C TYR A 261 18.28 -14.54 11.14
N SER A 262 18.85 -13.33 11.15
CA SER A 262 18.80 -12.42 10.00
C SER A 262 19.53 -12.95 8.76
N PRO A 263 20.66 -13.69 8.84
CA PRO A 263 21.28 -14.30 7.66
C PRO A 263 20.45 -15.37 6.96
N ASP A 264 19.56 -16.06 7.69
CA ASP A 264 18.73 -17.14 7.16
C ASP A 264 17.39 -16.65 6.60
N THR A 265 17.10 -15.36 6.72
CA THR A 265 15.81 -14.78 6.35
C THR A 265 15.98 -13.56 5.47
N LYS A 266 15.05 -13.39 4.53
CA LYS A 266 14.91 -12.18 3.73
C LYS A 266 13.49 -11.69 3.85
N VAL A 267 13.34 -10.40 4.11
CA VAL A 267 12.05 -9.74 3.93
C VAL A 267 11.91 -9.41 2.44
N ASP A 268 10.70 -9.47 1.89
CA ASP A 268 10.36 -9.16 0.50
C ASP A 268 9.10 -8.29 0.46
N GLY A 269 8.91 -7.50 -0.60
CA GLY A 269 7.77 -6.58 -0.75
C GLY A 269 8.16 -5.10 -0.77
N ASN A 270 7.24 -4.24 -1.24
CA ASN A 270 7.43 -2.78 -1.32
C ASN A 270 7.52 -2.18 0.09
N ARG A 271 8.54 -1.36 0.36
CA ARG A 271 8.79 -0.82 1.71
C ARG A 271 8.81 0.69 1.71
N GLN A 272 7.97 1.28 2.56
CA GLN A 272 8.40 2.45 3.29
C GLN A 272 9.05 1.99 4.59
N THR A 273 10.23 2.50 4.92
CA THR A 273 10.91 2.23 6.20
C THR A 273 11.22 3.53 6.91
N LEU A 274 11.10 3.53 8.22
CA LEU A 274 11.60 4.59 9.10
C LEU A 274 12.78 4.02 9.86
N GLU A 275 13.97 4.53 9.55
CA GLU A 275 15.18 4.28 10.33
C GLU A 275 15.36 5.38 11.37
N VAL A 276 15.65 5.01 12.61
CA VAL A 276 15.96 5.94 13.70
C VAL A 276 17.47 6.19 13.69
N THR A 277 17.89 7.39 13.30
CA THR A 277 19.30 7.77 13.11
C THR A 277 19.96 8.33 14.39
N GLY A 278 19.15 8.69 15.39
CA GLY A 278 19.56 9.06 16.75
C GLY A 278 18.54 8.57 17.80
N ASP A 279 18.97 8.33 19.05
CA ASP A 279 18.05 7.97 20.14
C ASP A 279 16.97 9.05 20.28
N THR A 280 15.70 8.68 20.16
CA THR A 280 14.60 9.65 20.09
C THR A 280 13.34 9.18 20.80
N ILE A 281 12.48 10.12 21.18
CA ILE A 281 11.20 9.81 21.83
C ILE A 281 10.09 9.92 20.80
N PHE A 282 9.42 8.80 20.53
CA PHE A 282 8.16 8.78 19.79
C PHE A 282 7.02 9.20 20.72
N LYS A 283 6.14 10.09 20.24
CA LYS A 283 5.14 10.78 21.06
C LYS A 283 3.73 10.60 20.53
N ALA A 284 2.73 10.54 21.41
CA ALA A 284 1.33 10.49 20.99
C ALA A 284 0.85 11.84 20.41
N ARG A 285 1.49 12.95 20.80
CA ARG A 285 1.19 14.32 20.37
C ARG A 285 2.50 15.11 20.18
N PRO A 286 2.58 16.09 19.26
CA PRO A 286 3.80 16.82 18.93
C PRO A 286 4.10 17.95 19.94
N VAL A 287 4.09 17.64 21.23
CA VAL A 287 4.43 18.58 22.32
C VAL A 287 5.76 18.18 23.00
N GLN A 288 6.24 18.99 23.94
CA GLN A 288 7.43 18.61 24.70
C GLN A 288 7.20 17.31 25.48
N SER A 289 8.21 16.43 25.51
CA SER A 289 8.11 15.12 26.18
C SER A 289 7.87 15.21 27.69
N SER A 290 8.24 16.33 28.32
CA SER A 290 7.93 16.64 29.73
C SER A 290 6.43 16.87 29.99
N GLN A 291 5.67 17.21 28.96
CA GLN A 291 4.22 17.43 29.02
C GLN A 291 3.41 16.17 28.68
N LEU A 292 4.09 15.05 28.42
CA LEU A 292 3.48 13.77 28.09
C LEU A 292 3.64 12.81 29.26
N SER A 293 2.55 12.10 29.56
CA SER A 293 2.58 10.96 30.48
C SER A 293 3.45 9.83 29.90
N ASP A 294 3.88 8.89 30.74
CA ASP A 294 4.68 7.74 30.29
C ASP A 294 3.90 6.80 29.34
N ALA A 295 2.56 6.85 29.37
CA ALA A 295 1.71 6.13 28.43
C ALA A 295 1.69 6.76 27.02
N GLU A 296 2.04 8.04 26.90
CA GLU A 296 1.98 8.82 25.66
C GLU A 296 3.34 8.95 24.96
N LYS A 297 4.39 8.30 25.47
CA LYS A 297 5.74 8.40 24.91
C LYS A 297 6.46 7.07 24.99
N VAL A 298 7.37 6.85 24.04
CA VAL A 298 8.24 5.66 24.04
C VAL A 298 9.61 6.06 23.51
N LEU A 299 10.66 5.63 24.22
CA LEU A 299 12.04 5.80 23.76
C LEU A 299 12.31 4.76 22.66
N VAL A 300 12.79 5.24 21.52
CA VAL A 300 13.25 4.41 20.42
C VAL A 300 14.73 4.65 20.20
N LYS A 301 15.50 3.57 20.15
CA LYS A 301 16.96 3.61 20.06
C LYS A 301 17.42 3.83 18.61
N LYS A 302 18.56 4.50 18.46
CA LYS A 302 19.29 4.60 17.20
C LYS A 302 19.50 3.21 16.58
N GLY A 303 19.37 3.13 15.26
CA GLY A 303 19.46 1.91 14.47
C GLY A 303 18.17 1.10 14.40
N THR A 304 17.11 1.51 15.13
CA THR A 304 15.80 0.86 15.01
C THR A 304 15.21 1.18 13.64
N VAL A 305 14.80 0.15 12.91
CA VAL A 305 14.10 0.30 11.62
C VAL A 305 12.69 -0.24 11.78
N PHE A 306 11.71 0.55 11.36
CA PHE A 306 10.32 0.13 11.26
C PHE A 306 9.88 0.09 9.81
N LEU A 307 8.96 -0.81 9.51
CA LEU A 307 8.11 -0.64 8.34
C LEU A 307 7.11 0.49 8.64
N VAL A 308 6.95 1.39 7.68
CA VAL A 308 6.00 2.50 7.75
C VAL A 308 4.83 2.13 6.87
N ASN A 309 3.64 2.17 7.43
CA ASN A 309 2.42 2.12 6.66
C ASN A 309 2.19 3.45 5.92
N SER A 310 2.17 4.54 6.68
CA SER A 310 1.91 5.89 6.18
C SER A 310 2.58 6.92 7.07
N TYR A 311 2.82 8.12 6.54
CA TYR A 311 3.26 9.25 7.34
C TYR A 311 2.66 10.55 6.82
N ALA A 312 2.42 11.51 7.72
CA ALA A 312 1.93 12.85 7.38
C ALA A 312 3.10 13.77 6.99
N GLN A 313 2.79 14.97 6.49
CA GLN A 313 3.84 15.99 6.37
C GLN A 313 4.38 16.36 7.75
N PRO A 314 5.69 16.65 7.88
CA PRO A 314 6.23 17.15 9.13
C PRO A 314 5.63 18.48 9.56
N GLU A 315 5.24 18.58 10.82
CA GLU A 315 4.84 19.81 11.48
C GLU A 315 5.68 19.99 12.74
N ASN A 316 6.24 21.19 12.97
CA ASN A 316 7.06 21.47 14.15
C ASN A 316 8.21 20.46 14.38
N ASN A 317 8.92 20.08 13.30
CA ASN A 317 9.98 19.06 13.29
C ASN A 317 9.53 17.66 13.73
N HIS A 318 8.23 17.38 13.74
CA HIS A 318 7.70 16.05 14.01
C HIS A 318 6.90 15.55 12.82
N VAL A 319 7.10 14.30 12.46
CA VAL A 319 6.30 13.62 11.45
C VAL A 319 5.39 12.63 12.15
N ARG A 320 4.10 12.68 11.85
CA ARG A 320 3.17 11.65 12.31
C ARG A 320 3.35 10.43 11.42
N VAL A 321 3.68 9.29 12.01
CA VAL A 321 3.95 8.02 11.33
C VAL A 321 2.99 6.97 11.85
N ALA A 322 2.47 6.14 10.96
CA ALA A 322 1.80 4.90 11.29
C ALA A 322 2.77 3.77 10.94
N LEU A 323 3.24 3.06 11.94
CA LEU A 323 4.16 1.93 11.79
C LEU A 323 3.35 0.69 11.43
N GLN A 324 3.90 -0.12 10.53
CA GLN A 324 3.28 -1.37 10.13
C GLN A 324 3.66 -2.46 11.15
N GLY A 325 2.64 -3.00 11.84
CA GLY A 325 2.76 -4.07 12.84
C GLY A 325 3.64 -3.77 14.06
N ALA A 326 4.22 -2.57 14.18
CA ALA A 326 5.07 -2.22 15.31
C ALA A 326 4.21 -1.52 16.38
N PHE A 327 3.84 -2.28 17.41
CA PHE A 327 3.12 -1.77 18.56
C PHE A 327 4.11 -1.34 19.63
N LEU A 328 4.18 -0.03 19.86
CA LEU A 328 5.13 0.55 20.80
C LEU A 328 4.40 1.15 22.01
N GLY A 329 5.18 1.40 23.05
CA GLY A 329 4.73 2.05 24.27
C GLY A 329 3.72 1.22 25.10
N PRO A 330 3.32 1.73 26.28
CA PRO A 330 2.46 0.99 27.20
C PRO A 330 1.04 0.71 26.68
N GLN A 331 0.63 1.41 25.63
CA GLN A 331 -0.70 1.29 25.02
C GLN A 331 -0.68 0.59 23.66
N ASN A 332 0.41 -0.10 23.29
CA ASN A 332 0.53 -0.83 22.03
C ASN A 332 0.08 -0.02 20.81
N ARG A 333 0.59 1.22 20.69
CA ARG A 333 0.23 2.11 19.59
C ARG A 333 1.11 1.84 18.38
N THR A 334 0.51 1.85 17.20
CA THR A 334 1.23 1.83 15.91
C THR A 334 1.51 3.24 15.39
N SER A 335 0.77 4.24 15.87
CA SER A 335 0.87 5.62 15.39
C SER A 335 1.58 6.54 16.38
N TRP A 336 2.55 7.30 15.89
CA TRP A 336 3.45 8.12 16.68
C TRP A 336 3.85 9.40 15.95
N TYR A 337 4.18 10.45 16.69
CA TYR A 337 4.94 11.59 16.21
C TYR A 337 6.42 11.31 16.47
N ALA A 338 7.19 11.19 15.39
CA ALA A 338 8.63 10.98 15.44
C ALA A 338 9.37 12.28 15.13
N TYR A 339 10.46 12.56 15.84
CA TYR A 339 11.24 13.79 15.64
C TYR A 339 12.11 13.65 14.38
N VAL A 340 11.82 14.46 13.36
CA VAL A 340 12.37 14.34 12.02
C VAL A 340 13.90 14.32 11.99
N PRO A 341 14.63 15.15 12.75
CA PRO A 341 16.10 15.12 12.74
C PRO A 341 16.73 13.79 13.19
N ASP A 342 16.00 12.99 13.98
CA ASP A 342 16.51 11.72 14.52
C ASP A 342 16.01 10.50 13.73
N ILE A 343 15.34 10.71 12.60
CA ILE A 343 14.77 9.63 11.80
C ILE A 343 14.98 9.86 10.30
N GLN A 344 14.82 8.79 9.54
CA GLN A 344 14.94 8.78 8.09
C GLN A 344 13.85 7.87 7.52
N ILE A 345 12.86 8.47 6.86
CA ILE A 345 11.80 7.73 6.17
C ILE A 345 12.21 7.55 4.71
N SER A 346 12.24 6.31 4.23
CA SER A 346 12.55 5.94 2.85
C SER A 346 11.36 5.18 2.27
N GLY A 347 10.94 5.43 1.02
CA GLY A 347 10.17 4.42 0.26
C GLY A 347 8.79 4.76 -0.29
N THR A 348 8.26 5.99 -0.17
CA THR A 348 7.28 6.59 -1.10
C THR A 348 7.11 8.07 -0.75
N GLU A 349 7.51 8.99 -1.61
CA GLU A 349 7.15 10.40 -1.38
C GLU A 349 5.83 10.77 -2.04
N ILE A 350 5.07 11.60 -1.33
CA ILE A 350 3.87 12.28 -1.81
C ILE A 350 4.24 13.09 -3.08
N GLY A 351 3.59 12.77 -4.21
CA GLY A 351 3.75 13.36 -5.56
C GLY A 351 4.92 12.87 -6.39
N ASN A 352 5.22 11.59 -6.26
CA ASN A 352 6.18 10.89 -7.09
C ASN A 352 5.45 10.08 -8.17
N ASN A 353 5.05 10.75 -9.24
CA ASN A 353 4.29 10.12 -10.32
C ASN A 353 5.25 9.62 -11.42
N PRO A 354 5.22 8.33 -11.80
CA PRO A 354 6.21 7.78 -12.71
C PRO A 354 6.10 8.22 -14.18
N THR A 355 5.00 8.90 -14.53
CA THR A 355 4.71 9.44 -15.87
C THR A 355 5.01 10.93 -16.00
N ASP A 356 5.43 11.59 -14.93
CA ASP A 356 5.78 13.00 -15.00
C ASP A 356 6.93 13.20 -16.01
N GLN A 357 6.92 14.33 -16.70
CA GLN A 357 8.02 14.73 -17.58
C GLN A 357 9.02 15.52 -16.74
N GLY A 358 10.32 15.23 -16.88
CA GLY A 358 11.35 16.02 -16.21
C GLY A 358 11.22 17.51 -16.60
N PRO A 359 11.52 18.46 -15.70
CA PRO A 359 11.24 19.89 -15.91
C PRO A 359 12.02 20.55 -17.06
N GLY A 360 12.92 19.81 -17.74
CA GLY A 360 13.87 20.35 -18.70
C GLY A 360 14.90 21.27 -18.03
N GLN A 361 15.81 21.84 -18.83
CA GLN A 361 16.66 22.91 -18.32
C GLN A 361 15.85 24.20 -18.14
N PRO A 362 16.11 24.97 -17.07
CA PRO A 362 15.44 26.24 -16.83
C PRO A 362 15.68 27.24 -17.97
N ALA A 363 14.62 27.92 -18.41
CA ALA A 363 14.72 29.00 -19.40
C ALA A 363 15.49 30.23 -18.86
N ASN A 364 15.50 30.42 -17.53
CA ASN A 364 16.18 31.51 -16.85
C ASN A 364 17.29 30.97 -15.91
N PRO A 365 18.58 31.25 -16.15
CA PRO A 365 19.68 30.81 -15.28
C PRO A 365 19.67 31.39 -13.86
N ALA A 366 18.92 32.48 -13.61
CA ALA A 366 18.78 33.07 -12.29
C ALA A 366 17.69 32.38 -11.44
N ASP A 367 16.77 31.65 -12.08
CA ASP A 367 15.78 30.85 -11.37
C ASP A 367 16.45 29.57 -10.85
N ARG A 368 16.69 29.53 -9.54
CA ARG A 368 17.28 28.37 -8.87
C ARG A 368 16.29 27.22 -8.76
N GLY A 369 14.99 27.47 -8.90
CA GLY A 369 13.92 26.48 -8.79
C GLY A 369 13.65 26.08 -7.34
N VAL A 370 13.16 24.86 -7.17
CA VAL A 370 12.71 24.30 -5.90
C VAL A 370 13.90 24.05 -4.98
N ALA A 371 13.81 24.48 -3.72
CA ALA A 371 14.83 24.20 -2.71
C ALA A 371 14.82 22.71 -2.32
N LEU A 372 16.01 22.11 -2.28
CA LEU A 372 16.23 20.69 -2.04
C LEU A 372 17.15 20.49 -0.84
N THR A 373 16.92 19.40 -0.11
CA THR A 373 17.77 18.95 0.99
C THR A 373 18.18 17.50 0.74
N PHE A 374 19.42 17.17 1.09
CA PHE A 374 19.98 15.83 0.84
C PHE A 374 20.40 15.15 2.15
N PRO A 375 20.08 13.85 2.32
CA PRO A 375 20.51 13.11 3.51
C PRO A 375 22.03 13.12 3.65
N GLY A 376 22.52 13.47 4.84
CA GLY A 376 23.95 13.56 5.13
C GLY A 376 24.63 14.85 4.65
N PHE A 377 23.87 15.84 4.16
CA PHE A 377 24.40 17.15 3.74
C PHE A 377 23.63 18.28 4.45
N SER A 378 24.35 19.29 4.93
CA SER A 378 23.78 20.43 5.67
C SER A 378 23.40 21.63 4.79
N GLY A 379 23.64 21.55 3.48
CA GLY A 379 23.38 22.64 2.52
C GLY A 379 21.96 22.64 1.95
N THR A 380 21.51 23.81 1.50
CA THR A 380 20.35 23.93 0.61
C THR A 380 20.81 23.85 -0.84
N TYR A 381 20.25 22.90 -1.56
CA TYR A 381 20.46 22.71 -3.00
C TYR A 381 19.22 23.20 -3.73
N TYR A 382 19.27 23.29 -5.06
CA TYR A 382 18.12 23.74 -5.81
C TYR A 382 17.97 22.99 -7.11
N SER A 383 16.73 22.75 -7.54
CA SER A 383 16.39 21.90 -8.68
C SER A 383 17.06 22.35 -9.98
N ASN A 384 17.15 23.64 -10.23
CA ASN A 384 17.68 24.16 -11.49
C ASN A 384 19.20 24.36 -11.46
N ASN A 385 19.83 24.15 -10.30
CA ASN A 385 21.28 24.17 -10.19
C ASN A 385 21.87 22.88 -10.79
N PRO A 386 23.06 22.98 -11.39
CA PRO A 386 23.74 21.80 -11.90
C PRO A 386 24.13 20.86 -10.75
N ILE A 387 24.04 19.56 -11.00
CA ILE A 387 24.52 18.50 -10.10
C ILE A 387 26.01 18.71 -9.83
N GLN A 388 26.77 19.05 -10.87
CA GLN A 388 28.17 19.44 -10.80
C GLN A 388 28.30 20.96 -11.05
N PRO A 389 28.52 21.79 -10.00
CA PRO A 389 28.74 23.23 -10.16
C PRO A 389 29.85 23.55 -11.16
N LYS A 390 30.91 22.75 -11.14
CA LYS A 390 31.89 22.62 -12.21
C LYS A 390 31.98 21.14 -12.58
N ASN A 391 31.74 20.83 -13.85
CA ASN A 391 31.92 19.48 -14.37
C ASN A 391 33.42 19.17 -14.55
N ARG A 392 33.72 17.95 -14.99
CA ARG A 392 35.09 17.50 -15.27
C ARG A 392 35.88 18.32 -16.29
N TYR A 393 35.22 19.19 -17.05
CA TYR A 393 35.87 20.09 -18.00
C TYR A 393 36.09 21.49 -17.42
N GLY A 394 35.84 21.69 -16.13
CA GLY A 394 36.02 22.96 -15.43
C GLY A 394 34.93 24.01 -15.71
N VAL A 395 33.89 23.65 -16.46
CA VAL A 395 32.77 24.52 -16.83
C VAL A 395 31.51 24.15 -16.05
N ARG A 396 30.48 25.00 -16.07
CA ARG A 396 29.19 24.70 -15.43
C ARG A 396 28.61 23.40 -15.97
N GLY A 397 28.13 22.53 -15.08
CA GLY A 397 27.44 21.29 -15.47
C GLY A 397 26.12 21.56 -16.22
N ASN A 398 25.71 20.56 -16.98
CA ASN A 398 24.55 20.57 -17.88
C ASN A 398 23.42 19.66 -17.40
N PHE A 399 23.64 18.85 -16.37
CA PHE A 399 22.60 18.06 -15.73
C PHE A 399 22.26 18.66 -14.38
N THR A 400 20.97 18.74 -14.07
CA THR A 400 20.42 19.45 -12.92
C THR A 400 19.83 18.48 -11.90
N TRP A 401 19.70 18.93 -10.65
CA TRP A 401 19.03 18.14 -9.62
C TRP A 401 17.54 17.90 -9.96
N GLY A 402 16.92 18.82 -10.69
CA GLY A 402 15.56 18.71 -11.20
C GLY A 402 15.37 17.52 -12.12
N GLU A 403 16.31 17.32 -13.05
CA GLU A 403 16.32 16.16 -13.94
C GLU A 403 16.62 14.86 -13.17
N ALA A 404 17.62 14.88 -12.30
CA ALA A 404 18.04 13.67 -11.58
C ALA A 404 16.99 13.17 -10.58
N LEU A 405 16.27 14.09 -9.93
CA LEU A 405 15.31 13.79 -8.88
C LEU A 405 13.86 13.96 -9.33
N HIS A 406 13.62 14.25 -10.61
CA HIS A 406 12.28 14.39 -11.16
C HIS A 406 11.45 15.43 -10.41
N VAL A 407 12.00 16.64 -10.28
CA VAL A 407 11.33 17.73 -9.56
C VAL A 407 10.14 18.25 -10.37
N ASN A 408 8.95 18.25 -9.77
CA ASN A 408 7.77 18.95 -10.27
C ASN A 408 7.85 20.43 -9.83
N PRO A 409 8.04 21.38 -10.77
CA PRO A 409 8.24 22.79 -10.45
C PRO A 409 6.96 23.47 -9.95
N SER A 410 5.78 22.97 -10.34
CA SER A 410 4.50 23.53 -9.92
C SER A 410 4.16 23.16 -8.48
N THR A 411 4.54 21.95 -8.04
CA THR A 411 4.20 21.46 -6.71
C THR A 411 5.37 21.46 -5.74
N GLY A 412 6.60 21.72 -6.20
CA GLY A 412 7.82 21.61 -5.39
C GLY A 412 8.19 20.17 -4.99
N ARG A 413 7.56 19.16 -5.60
CA ARG A 413 7.72 17.75 -5.21
C ARG A 413 8.84 17.10 -6.01
N TYR A 414 9.55 16.14 -5.44
CA TYR A 414 10.69 15.47 -6.08
C TYR A 414 10.97 14.12 -5.43
N ARG A 415 11.84 13.32 -6.04
CA ARG A 415 12.33 12.03 -5.52
C ARG A 415 13.51 12.28 -4.59
N ARG A 416 13.35 12.21 -3.27
CA ARG A 416 14.48 12.40 -2.34
C ARG A 416 15.38 11.17 -2.35
N PRO A 417 16.71 11.39 -2.47
CA PRO A 417 17.68 10.32 -2.30
C PRO A 417 17.47 9.57 -0.99
N ALA A 418 17.52 8.24 -1.03
CA ALA A 418 17.27 7.42 0.16
C ALA A 418 18.38 7.51 1.20
N ASN A 419 19.61 7.91 0.84
CA ASN A 419 20.74 8.14 1.74
C ASN A 419 21.85 8.91 1.00
N ALA A 420 22.91 9.30 1.70
CA ALA A 420 24.05 10.01 1.10
C ALA A 420 24.73 9.21 -0.02
N GLY A 421 24.73 7.87 0.05
CA GLY A 421 25.28 6.99 -0.98
C GLY A 421 24.60 7.16 -2.34
N VAL A 422 23.27 7.34 -2.35
CA VAL A 422 22.51 7.66 -3.57
C VAL A 422 22.97 8.98 -4.16
N VAL A 423 23.18 10.01 -3.34
CA VAL A 423 23.67 11.33 -3.78
C VAL A 423 25.06 11.21 -4.43
N TYR A 424 25.98 10.47 -3.79
CA TYR A 424 27.31 10.21 -4.36
C TYR A 424 27.24 9.45 -5.68
N ASN A 425 26.30 8.55 -5.84
CA ASN A 425 26.11 7.81 -7.07
C ASN A 425 25.52 8.68 -8.19
N ILE A 426 24.60 9.60 -7.87
CA ILE A 426 24.10 10.61 -8.81
C ILE A 426 25.27 11.48 -9.32
N LEU A 427 26.15 11.93 -8.42
CA LEU A 427 27.34 12.70 -8.79
C LEU A 427 28.26 11.94 -9.77
N LYS A 428 28.46 10.63 -9.55
CA LYS A 428 29.28 9.76 -10.42
C LYS A 428 28.68 9.59 -11.80
N VAL A 429 27.39 9.25 -11.88
CA VAL A 429 26.75 9.03 -13.20
C VAL A 429 26.54 10.36 -13.94
N ALA A 430 26.41 11.48 -13.23
CA ALA A 430 26.42 12.81 -13.86
C ALA A 430 27.75 13.11 -14.59
N ASP A 431 28.88 12.68 -14.03
CA ASP A 431 30.18 12.82 -14.70
C ASP A 431 30.24 12.05 -16.02
N ALA A 432 29.71 10.83 -16.03
CA ALA A 432 29.61 10.00 -17.23
C ALA A 432 28.67 10.61 -18.28
N MET A 433 27.56 11.22 -17.84
CA MET A 433 26.63 11.91 -18.73
C MET A 433 27.26 13.13 -19.40
N GLU A 434 28.17 13.85 -18.73
CA GLU A 434 28.93 14.95 -19.34
C GLU A 434 29.88 14.45 -20.44
N GLU A 435 30.54 13.30 -20.25
CA GLU A 435 31.35 12.66 -21.29
C GLU A 435 30.50 12.27 -22.52
N ILE A 436 29.31 11.70 -22.29
CA ILE A 436 28.37 11.36 -23.37
C ILE A 436 27.93 12.61 -24.11
N ARG A 437 27.51 13.66 -23.39
CA ARG A 437 27.12 14.95 -23.97
C ARG A 437 28.23 15.50 -24.86
N LYS A 438 29.49 15.43 -24.41
CA LYS A 438 30.66 15.85 -25.19
C LYS A 438 30.85 15.00 -26.46
N MET A 439 30.69 13.69 -26.35
CA MET A 439 30.81 12.75 -27.47
C MET A 439 29.79 13.00 -28.58
N TYR A 440 28.61 13.51 -28.24
CA TYR A 440 27.55 13.90 -29.17
C TYR A 440 27.56 15.39 -29.54
N GLY A 441 28.70 16.07 -29.33
CA GLY A 441 28.92 17.42 -29.82
C GLY A 441 28.35 18.53 -28.94
N ASP A 442 28.34 18.32 -27.62
CA ASP A 442 27.88 19.31 -26.63
C ASP A 442 26.41 19.73 -26.77
N LYS A 443 25.57 18.90 -27.40
CA LYS A 443 24.13 19.14 -27.52
C LYS A 443 23.38 18.66 -26.27
N PRO A 444 22.27 19.31 -25.87
CA PRO A 444 21.43 18.81 -24.79
C PRO A 444 21.00 17.36 -25.02
N LEU A 445 21.06 16.56 -23.95
CA LEU A 445 20.51 15.21 -23.93
C LEU A 445 19.17 15.25 -23.21
N GLN A 446 18.19 14.51 -23.70
CA GLN A 446 16.89 14.41 -23.04
C GLN A 446 16.98 13.33 -21.95
N ILE A 447 16.68 13.70 -20.71
CA ILE A 447 16.66 12.78 -19.57
C ILE A 447 15.22 12.30 -19.36
N ASN A 448 14.99 11.00 -19.49
CA ASN A 448 13.69 10.40 -19.23
C ASN A 448 13.56 9.97 -17.77
N SER A 449 14.60 9.31 -17.25
CA SER A 449 14.63 8.88 -15.85
C SER A 449 16.06 8.83 -15.34
N TRP A 450 16.22 9.09 -14.04
CA TRP A 450 17.48 8.97 -13.35
C TRP A 450 17.25 8.28 -12.01
N TYR A 451 17.30 8.98 -10.88
CA TYR A 451 16.98 8.33 -9.62
C TYR A 451 15.50 7.93 -9.60
N ARG A 452 15.26 6.67 -9.24
CA ARG A 452 13.94 6.15 -8.92
C ARG A 452 14.04 5.54 -7.54
N ASP A 453 13.33 6.09 -6.57
CA ASP A 453 13.14 5.38 -5.32
C ASP A 453 12.46 4.01 -5.59
N PRO A 454 12.56 3.06 -4.65
CA PRO A 454 12.04 1.70 -4.83
C PRO A 454 10.58 1.65 -5.33
N ALA A 455 9.72 2.55 -4.86
CA ALA A 455 8.30 2.53 -5.21
C ALA A 455 8.04 3.04 -6.62
N THR A 456 8.72 4.11 -7.05
CA THR A 456 8.65 4.56 -8.46
C THR A 456 9.16 3.50 -9.39
N ASN A 457 10.27 2.85 -9.03
CA ASN A 457 10.83 1.79 -9.84
C ASN A 457 9.84 0.62 -9.99
N ALA A 458 9.12 0.24 -8.93
CA ALA A 458 8.08 -0.79 -9.02
C ALA A 458 6.85 -0.33 -9.83
N ALA A 459 6.41 0.91 -9.67
CA ALA A 459 5.24 1.45 -10.38
C ALA A 459 5.41 1.51 -11.91
N VAL A 460 6.66 1.61 -12.39
CA VAL A 460 6.99 1.51 -13.83
C VAL A 460 7.33 0.09 -14.29
N GLY A 461 7.12 -0.93 -13.45
CA GLY A 461 7.51 -2.31 -13.74
C GLY A 461 9.03 -2.53 -13.80
N GLY A 462 9.80 -1.68 -13.14
CA GLY A 462 11.26 -1.77 -13.09
C GLY A 462 11.74 -2.97 -12.28
N ALA A 463 12.91 -3.50 -12.66
CA ALA A 463 13.51 -4.66 -12.01
C ALA A 463 13.79 -4.43 -10.51
N SER A 464 13.65 -5.47 -9.69
CA SER A 464 13.84 -5.42 -8.23
C SER A 464 15.25 -5.02 -7.77
N MET A 465 16.26 -5.22 -8.62
CA MET A 465 17.66 -4.82 -8.39
C MET A 465 18.09 -3.67 -9.32
N SER A 466 17.15 -2.79 -9.68
CA SER A 466 17.38 -1.68 -10.60
C SER A 466 18.46 -0.72 -10.10
N ARG A 467 19.39 -0.36 -10.99
CA ARG A 467 20.44 0.62 -10.73
C ARG A 467 19.91 2.04 -10.50
N HIS A 468 18.72 2.35 -11.03
CA HIS A 468 18.05 3.63 -10.75
C HIS A 468 17.75 3.84 -9.25
N MET A 469 17.54 2.76 -8.50
CA MET A 469 17.33 2.81 -7.04
C MET A 469 18.61 3.10 -6.27
N SER A 470 19.77 2.85 -6.88
CA SER A 470 21.06 3.18 -6.30
C SER A 470 21.51 4.61 -6.65
N GLY A 471 20.74 5.33 -7.48
CA GLY A 471 21.10 6.67 -7.98
C GLY A 471 22.16 6.69 -9.07
N ASP A 472 22.61 5.51 -9.53
CA ASP A 472 23.80 5.37 -10.36
C ASP A 472 23.48 5.06 -11.83
N ALA A 473 22.22 5.26 -12.24
CA ALA A 473 21.72 4.97 -13.58
C ALA A 473 20.88 6.10 -14.17
N VAL A 474 20.89 6.17 -15.50
CA VAL A 474 20.17 7.17 -16.31
C VAL A 474 19.59 6.50 -17.56
N ASP A 475 18.31 6.79 -17.82
CA ASP A 475 17.62 6.51 -19.07
C ASP A 475 17.51 7.83 -19.84
N PHE A 476 18.13 7.91 -21.02
CA PHE A 476 18.24 9.15 -21.79
C PHE A 476 18.06 8.94 -23.29
N VAL A 477 17.85 10.05 -24.01
CA VAL A 477 17.75 10.10 -25.47
C VAL A 477 18.73 11.14 -25.99
N VAL A 478 19.43 10.81 -27.08
CA VAL A 478 20.22 11.76 -27.87
C VAL A 478 19.32 12.26 -29.00
N PRO A 479 18.90 13.54 -29.00
CA PRO A 479 18.02 14.05 -30.05
C PRO A 479 18.59 13.82 -31.45
N GLY A 480 17.79 13.23 -32.34
CA GLY A 480 18.17 12.93 -33.72
C GLY A 480 19.04 11.68 -33.92
N VAL A 481 19.29 10.90 -32.87
CA VAL A 481 20.04 9.62 -32.97
C VAL A 481 19.20 8.50 -32.37
N ARG A 482 19.06 7.38 -33.09
CA ARG A 482 18.29 6.24 -32.59
C ARG A 482 19.00 5.62 -31.38
N CYS A 483 18.24 5.20 -30.38
CA CYS A 483 18.77 4.62 -29.14
C CYS A 483 19.69 3.41 -29.37
N PHE A 484 19.42 2.61 -30.41
CA PHE A 484 20.31 1.52 -30.82
C PHE A 484 21.68 2.00 -31.30
N ASP A 485 21.73 3.07 -32.10
CA ASP A 485 22.98 3.64 -32.59
C ASP A 485 23.76 4.30 -31.44
N VAL A 486 23.04 4.89 -30.47
CA VAL A 486 23.64 5.40 -29.23
C VAL A 486 24.30 4.28 -28.44
N TYR A 487 23.59 3.17 -28.21
CA TYR A 487 24.14 1.98 -27.57
C TYR A 487 25.39 1.46 -28.29
N ALA A 488 25.33 1.31 -29.62
CA ALA A 488 26.42 0.76 -30.42
C ALA A 488 27.70 1.61 -30.26
N ARG A 489 27.56 2.94 -30.30
CA ARG A 489 28.67 3.87 -30.11
C ARG A 489 29.24 3.84 -28.69
N LEU A 490 28.38 3.76 -27.68
CA LEU A 490 28.81 3.79 -26.28
C LEU A 490 29.35 2.45 -25.77
N ASN A 491 28.96 1.31 -26.37
CA ASN A 491 29.28 -0.03 -25.84
C ASN A 491 30.78 -0.25 -25.62
N GLY A 492 31.60 0.08 -26.62
CA GLY A 492 33.06 -0.05 -26.55
C GLY A 492 33.71 0.93 -25.58
N TRP A 493 33.30 2.21 -25.64
CA TRP A 493 33.81 3.27 -24.76
C TRP A 493 33.45 3.03 -23.29
N TRP A 494 32.23 2.56 -23.02
CA TRP A 494 31.79 2.29 -21.65
C TRP A 494 32.47 1.05 -21.07
N GLY A 495 32.69 0.02 -21.90
CA GLY A 495 33.48 -1.16 -21.53
C GLY A 495 33.07 -1.75 -20.18
N ASN A 496 34.03 -1.87 -19.27
CA ASN A 496 33.85 -2.45 -17.93
C ASN A 496 33.41 -1.44 -16.86
N ARG A 497 33.14 -0.17 -17.21
CA ARG A 497 32.79 0.89 -16.25
C ARG A 497 31.39 0.70 -15.63
N GLY A 498 30.50 -0.01 -16.33
CA GLY A 498 29.16 -0.29 -15.82
C GLY A 498 28.21 -0.92 -16.84
N GLY A 499 26.91 -0.79 -16.58
CA GLY A 499 25.86 -1.31 -17.43
C GLY A 499 25.49 -0.39 -18.59
N LEU A 500 25.03 -0.97 -19.70
CA LEU A 500 24.52 -0.27 -20.87
C LEU A 500 23.43 -1.12 -21.53
N ALA A 501 22.30 -0.52 -21.90
CA ALA A 501 21.23 -1.20 -22.63
C ALA A 501 20.48 -0.28 -23.59
N SER A 502 19.87 -0.89 -24.61
CA SER A 502 19.01 -0.21 -25.57
C SER A 502 17.54 -0.56 -25.37
N SER A 503 16.68 0.42 -25.62
CA SER A 503 15.22 0.31 -25.81
C SER A 503 14.85 0.95 -27.15
N SER A 504 13.62 0.79 -27.63
CA SER A 504 13.11 1.54 -28.79
C SER A 504 13.01 3.05 -28.53
N VAL A 505 12.84 3.47 -27.28
CA VAL A 505 12.56 4.88 -26.91
C VAL A 505 13.55 5.52 -25.94
N PHE A 506 14.54 4.79 -25.43
CA PHE A 506 15.66 5.35 -24.64
C PHE A 506 16.92 4.47 -24.68
N THR A 507 18.04 5.03 -24.23
CA THR A 507 19.27 4.29 -23.89
C THR A 507 19.48 4.34 -22.39
N HIS A 508 19.81 3.20 -21.80
CA HIS A 508 20.12 3.07 -20.38
C HIS A 508 21.64 3.01 -20.18
N ILE A 509 22.14 3.72 -19.17
CA ILE A 509 23.52 3.60 -18.69
C ILE A 509 23.57 3.61 -17.16
N ASP A 510 24.49 2.86 -16.58
CA ASP A 510 24.78 2.93 -15.15
C ASP A 510 26.27 2.73 -14.83
N VAL A 511 26.72 3.18 -13.66
CA VAL A 511 28.11 3.12 -13.18
C VAL A 511 28.37 2.00 -12.18
N ARG A 512 27.76 0.82 -12.36
CA ARG A 512 27.87 -0.31 -11.42
C ARG A 512 29.28 -0.88 -11.20
N GLY A 513 30.28 -0.40 -11.94
CA GLY A 513 31.68 -0.78 -11.77
C GLY A 513 32.08 -2.10 -12.44
N TYR A 514 31.16 -2.73 -13.19
CA TYR A 514 31.44 -3.92 -14.00
C TYR A 514 30.54 -3.96 -15.25
N ARG A 515 31.00 -4.66 -16.29
CA ARG A 515 30.28 -4.77 -17.56
C ARG A 515 28.96 -5.52 -17.40
N ALA A 516 27.85 -4.88 -17.77
CA ALA A 516 26.55 -5.52 -17.95
C ALA A 516 25.88 -5.00 -19.22
N ARG A 517 25.28 -5.88 -20.03
CA ARG A 517 24.63 -5.52 -21.31
C ARG A 517 23.31 -6.27 -21.46
N TRP A 518 22.26 -5.57 -21.85
CA TRP A 518 20.94 -6.15 -22.13
C TRP A 518 20.18 -5.27 -23.12
N SER A 519 18.97 -5.69 -23.51
CA SER A 519 18.03 -4.91 -24.31
C SER A 519 16.64 -5.03 -23.69
N TYR A 520 15.85 -3.95 -23.76
CA TYR A 520 14.47 -3.89 -23.25
C TYR A 520 13.43 -4.38 -24.27
N GLY A 521 13.85 -4.81 -25.46
CA GLY A 521 12.95 -5.08 -26.58
C GLY A 521 12.71 -3.83 -27.45
N TYR A 522 12.16 -4.07 -28.65
CA TYR A 522 11.86 -3.04 -29.66
C TYR A 522 10.37 -2.79 -29.75
#